data_AF-A0A950ZV44-F1
#
_entry.id   AF-A0A950ZV44-F1
#
_cell.length_a   1.000
_cell.length_b   1.000
_cell.length_c   1.000
_cell.angle_alpha   90.00
_cell.angle_beta   90.00
_cell.angle_gamma   90.00
#
_symmetry.space_group_name_H-M   'P 1'
#
loop_
_entity.id
_entity.type
_entity.pdbx_description
1 polymer ?
#
loop_
_entity_poly.entity_id
_entity_poly.type
_entity_poly.pdbx_seq_one_letter_code
_entity_poly.pdbx_strand_id
1 'polypeptide(L)'
;MNRPALLEQALASIRRVEGPDLEVEIIVSDNEPSTDVEAITHAFHGAYVRATTPGPGAARNAGALAATSEYLTFLDDDDLWLPTHVRTHLKLLEAHPRLAAVIGQNVGVDMSLKNVGPPHPMSLLDPADIFRSLLAVVPQIGSVVVRHSAWN
;
A
#
# COMPACT_ATOMS: atom_id res chain seq x y z
N MET A 1 1.89 -15.27 -6.78
CA MET A 1 1.62 -15.25 -5.33
C MET A 1 1.13 -16.63 -4.89
N ASN A 2 1.57 -17.15 -3.74
CA ASN A 2 1.15 -18.47 -3.25
C ASN A 2 0.65 -18.42 -1.78
N ARG A 3 -0.05 -17.33 -1.41
CA ARG A 3 -0.51 -17.04 -0.04
C ARG A 3 -1.97 -16.53 -0.01
N PRO A 4 -2.93 -17.28 -0.57
CA PRO A 4 -4.32 -16.80 -0.78
C PRO A 4 -5.00 -16.32 0.52
N ALA A 5 -4.77 -17.00 1.64
CA ALA A 5 -5.35 -16.61 2.93
C ALA A 5 -4.83 -15.26 3.46
N LEU A 6 -3.56 -14.92 3.18
CA LEU A 6 -3.02 -13.61 3.59
C LEU A 6 -3.54 -12.50 2.67
N LEU A 7 -3.59 -12.77 1.36
CA LEU A 7 -4.21 -11.85 0.40
C LEU A 7 -5.64 -11.49 0.80
N GLU A 8 -6.46 -12.49 1.17
CA GLU A 8 -7.83 -12.25 1.63
C GLU A 8 -7.86 -11.33 2.87
N GLN A 9 -6.94 -11.50 3.82
CA GLN A 9 -6.84 -10.63 5.00
C GLN A 9 -6.40 -9.21 4.62
N ALA A 10 -5.43 -9.07 3.72
CA ALA A 10 -4.96 -7.78 3.21
C ALA A 10 -6.10 -7.00 2.54
N LEU A 11 -6.81 -7.63 1.60
CA LEU A 11 -7.96 -7.02 0.92
C LEU A 11 -9.10 -6.68 1.89
N ALA A 12 -9.38 -7.54 2.86
CA ALA A 12 -10.35 -7.24 3.92
C ALA A 12 -9.93 -6.04 4.79
N SER A 13 -8.62 -5.86 5.04
CA SER A 13 -8.13 -4.68 5.77
C SER A 13 -8.34 -3.38 4.99
N ILE A 14 -8.20 -3.41 3.66
CA ILE A 14 -8.46 -2.25 2.79
C ILE A 14 -9.94 -1.85 2.88
N ARG A 15 -10.85 -2.81 2.69
CA ARG A 15 -12.31 -2.56 2.73
C ARG A 15 -12.80 -2.04 4.09
N ARG A 16 -12.12 -2.37 5.20
CA ARG A 16 -12.44 -1.82 6.53
C ARG A 16 -12.17 -0.33 6.67
N VAL A 17 -11.32 0.25 5.82
CA VAL A 17 -11.02 1.69 5.87
C VAL A 17 -12.07 2.50 5.10
N GLU A 18 -12.83 1.90 4.20
CA GLU A 18 -13.84 2.58 3.39
C GLU A 18 -15.01 3.13 4.22
N GLY A 19 -15.77 4.04 3.62
CA GLY A 19 -16.94 4.67 4.21
C GLY A 19 -17.64 5.59 3.22
N PRO A 20 -18.66 6.36 3.65
CA PRO A 20 -19.42 7.24 2.75
C PRO A 20 -18.58 8.30 2.03
N ASP A 21 -17.39 8.60 2.55
CA ASP A 21 -16.47 9.62 2.09
C ASP A 21 -15.20 9.05 1.43
N LEU A 22 -15.05 7.71 1.38
CA LEU A 22 -13.85 7.06 0.87
C LEU A 22 -14.16 5.69 0.29
N GLU A 23 -13.92 5.55 -1.02
CA GLU A 23 -13.86 4.28 -1.74
C GLU A 23 -12.42 4.05 -2.22
N VAL A 24 -11.98 2.79 -2.22
CA VAL A 24 -10.62 2.40 -2.59
C VAL A 24 -10.67 1.51 -3.84
N GLU A 25 -10.01 1.97 -4.90
CA GLU A 25 -9.69 1.15 -6.06
C GLU A 25 -8.64 0.09 -5.66
N ILE A 26 -8.96 -1.18 -5.85
CA ILE A 26 -8.05 -2.29 -5.54
C ILE A 26 -7.55 -2.89 -6.85
N ILE A 27 -6.24 -2.91 -7.02
CA ILE A 27 -5.56 -3.61 -8.11
C ILE A 27 -4.59 -4.62 -7.52
N VAL A 28 -4.84 -5.90 -7.77
CA VAL A 28 -3.94 -6.98 -7.38
C VAL A 28 -3.05 -7.29 -8.58
N SER A 29 -1.77 -6.92 -8.48
CA SER A 29 -0.79 -7.28 -9.49
C SER A 29 0.02 -8.50 -9.09
N ASP A 30 -0.01 -9.52 -9.94
CA ASP A 30 0.62 -10.81 -9.66
C ASP A 30 1.58 -11.19 -10.78
N ASN A 31 2.79 -11.59 -10.40
CA ASN A 31 3.85 -12.03 -11.31
C ASN A 31 3.96 -13.56 -11.40
N GLU A 32 3.20 -14.29 -10.60
CA GLU A 32 3.10 -15.76 -10.62
C GLU A 32 1.61 -16.15 -10.53
N PRO A 33 0.92 -16.18 -11.68
CA PRO A 33 -0.52 -16.32 -11.73
C PRO A 33 -1.01 -17.60 -11.09
N SER A 34 -2.05 -17.49 -10.26
CA SER A 34 -2.87 -18.62 -9.82
C SER A 34 -4.35 -18.27 -9.94
N THR A 35 -5.18 -19.27 -10.22
CA THR A 35 -6.64 -19.11 -10.30
C THR A 35 -7.26 -18.61 -9.01
N ASP A 36 -6.65 -18.94 -7.87
CA ASP A 36 -7.16 -18.58 -6.56
C ASP A 36 -6.99 -17.08 -6.29
N VAL A 37 -5.84 -16.50 -6.68
CA VAL A 37 -5.57 -15.06 -6.50
C VAL A 37 -6.54 -14.21 -7.32
N GLU A 38 -6.78 -14.57 -8.58
CA GLU A 38 -7.74 -13.86 -9.44
C GLU A 38 -9.17 -13.93 -8.88
N ALA A 39 -9.60 -15.11 -8.43
CA ALA A 39 -10.92 -15.29 -7.82
C ALA A 39 -11.09 -14.48 -6.53
N ILE A 40 -10.09 -14.49 -5.64
CA ILE A 40 -10.09 -13.68 -4.40
C ILE A 40 -10.14 -12.19 -4.75
N THR A 41 -9.33 -11.75 -5.72
CA THR A 41 -9.32 -10.35 -6.17
C THR A 41 -10.71 -9.88 -6.59
N HIS A 42 -11.41 -10.68 -7.40
CA HIS A 42 -12.76 -10.35 -7.85
C HIS A 42 -13.81 -10.40 -6.73
N ALA A 43 -13.67 -11.31 -5.76
CA ALA A 43 -14.57 -11.36 -4.60
C ALA A 43 -14.53 -10.08 -3.76
N PHE A 44 -13.39 -9.37 -3.77
CA PHE A 44 -13.23 -8.06 -3.13
C PHE A 44 -13.48 -6.88 -4.08
N HIS A 45 -14.08 -7.09 -5.26
CA HIS A 45 -14.30 -6.05 -6.28
C HIS A 45 -12.99 -5.38 -6.75
N GLY A 46 -11.88 -6.11 -6.72
CA GLY A 46 -10.60 -5.66 -7.28
C GLY A 46 -10.44 -6.03 -8.75
N ALA A 47 -9.53 -5.33 -9.42
CA ALA A 47 -9.03 -5.69 -10.73
C ALA A 47 -7.75 -6.53 -10.61
N TYR A 48 -7.64 -7.58 -11.41
CA TYR A 48 -6.45 -8.43 -11.47
C TYR A 48 -5.56 -8.01 -12.63
N VAL A 49 -4.27 -7.81 -12.37
CA VAL A 49 -3.26 -7.44 -13.38
C VAL A 49 -2.10 -8.42 -13.35
N ARG A 50 -1.90 -9.14 -14.45
CA ARG A 50 -0.74 -10.01 -14.59
C ARG A 50 0.52 -9.21 -14.94
N ALA A 51 1.52 -9.25 -14.07
CA ALA A 51 2.85 -8.73 -14.37
C ALA A 51 3.68 -9.79 -15.12
N THR A 52 4.19 -9.44 -16.30
CA THR A 52 4.96 -10.36 -17.15
C THR A 52 6.45 -10.38 -16.81
N THR A 53 6.95 -9.31 -16.18
CA THR A 53 8.33 -9.23 -15.70
C THR A 53 8.40 -9.71 -14.24
N PRO A 54 9.33 -10.62 -13.90
CA PRO A 54 9.51 -11.08 -12.52
C PRO A 54 9.92 -9.95 -11.57
N GLY A 55 9.54 -10.11 -10.30
CA GLY A 55 9.98 -9.26 -9.20
C GLY A 55 8.94 -8.24 -8.74
N PRO A 56 9.07 -7.75 -7.49
CA PRO A 56 8.06 -6.90 -6.85
C PRO A 56 7.94 -5.52 -7.49
N GLY A 57 9.04 -4.95 -7.99
CA GLY A 57 9.01 -3.66 -8.69
C GLY A 57 8.18 -3.70 -9.96
N ALA A 58 8.30 -4.76 -10.76
CA ALA A 58 7.51 -4.94 -11.97
C ALA A 58 6.02 -5.10 -11.68
N ALA A 59 5.66 -5.87 -10.64
CA ALA A 59 4.27 -6.01 -10.20
C ALA A 59 3.68 -4.68 -9.72
N ARG A 60 4.40 -3.94 -8.86
CA ARG A 60 3.97 -2.61 -8.42
C ARG A 60 3.78 -1.64 -9.58
N ASN A 61 4.71 -1.62 -10.52
CA ASN A 61 4.60 -0.74 -11.69
C ASN A 61 3.43 -1.11 -12.60
N ALA A 62 3.18 -2.40 -12.83
CA ALA A 62 2.04 -2.86 -13.61
C ALA A 62 0.70 -2.47 -12.96
N GLY A 63 0.61 -2.63 -11.64
CA GLY A 63 -0.57 -2.18 -10.87
C GLY A 63 -0.75 -0.66 -10.93
N ALA A 64 0.31 0.11 -10.70
CA ALA A 64 0.26 1.57 -10.74
C ALA A 64 -0.14 2.13 -12.12
N LEU A 65 0.33 1.51 -13.22
CA LEU A 65 -0.08 1.88 -14.58
C LEU A 65 -1.55 1.60 -14.89
N ALA A 66 -2.15 0.62 -14.20
CA ALA A 66 -3.56 0.28 -14.36
C ALA A 66 -4.49 1.11 -13.45
N ALA A 67 -3.93 1.77 -12.44
CA ALA A 67 -4.69 2.58 -11.48
C ALA A 67 -5.20 3.87 -12.10
N THR A 68 -6.35 4.35 -11.63
CA THR A 68 -7.01 5.56 -12.14
C THR A 68 -7.28 6.61 -11.06
N SER A 69 -7.15 6.22 -9.79
CA SER A 69 -7.36 7.08 -8.62
C SER A 69 -6.39 8.27 -8.54
N GLU A 70 -6.81 9.35 -7.87
CA GLU A 70 -5.97 10.56 -7.66
C GLU A 70 -4.73 10.27 -6.78
N TYR A 71 -4.85 9.30 -5.87
CA TYR A 71 -3.80 8.91 -4.95
C TYR A 71 -3.43 7.45 -5.17
N LEU A 72 -2.14 7.14 -5.07
CA LEU A 72 -1.60 5.78 -5.16
C LEU A 72 -0.95 5.38 -3.84
N THR A 73 -1.11 4.11 -3.50
CA THR A 73 -0.42 3.46 -2.40
C THR A 73 -0.28 1.97 -2.72
N PHE A 74 0.55 1.26 -1.96
CA PHE A 74 0.83 -0.15 -2.16
C PHE A 74 0.51 -0.93 -0.89
N LEU A 75 0.28 -2.23 -1.01
CA LEU A 75 0.17 -3.12 0.14
C LEU A 75 0.74 -4.48 -0.27
N ASP A 76 1.66 -5.02 0.51
CA ASP A 76 2.15 -6.38 0.30
C ASP A 76 1.05 -7.37 0.75
N ASP A 77 0.95 -8.55 0.12
CA ASP A 77 -0.13 -9.53 0.36
C ASP A 77 -0.12 -10.17 1.75
N ASP A 78 0.93 -9.92 2.53
CA ASP A 78 1.12 -10.34 3.92
C ASP A 78 1.06 -9.19 4.94
N ASP A 79 0.69 -7.98 4.52
CA ASP A 79 0.52 -6.80 5.38
C ASP A 79 -0.96 -6.39 5.53
N LEU A 80 -1.26 -5.61 6.58
CA LEU A 80 -2.61 -5.12 6.88
C LEU A 80 -2.62 -3.60 7.09
N TRP A 81 -3.67 -2.94 6.62
CA TRP A 81 -3.95 -1.55 6.99
C TRP A 81 -4.62 -1.45 8.36
N LEU A 82 -4.16 -0.47 9.14
CA LEU A 82 -4.89 0.00 10.31
C LEU A 82 -6.13 0.80 9.86
N PRO A 83 -7.23 0.83 10.65
CA PRO A 83 -8.46 1.53 10.27
C PRO A 83 -8.29 3.02 9.92
N THR A 84 -7.25 3.67 10.46
CA THR A 84 -6.95 5.09 10.24
C THR A 84 -5.90 5.34 9.16
N HIS A 85 -5.34 4.30 8.54
CA HIS A 85 -4.14 4.36 7.70
C HIS A 85 -4.26 5.39 6.56
N VAL A 86 -4.90 5.07 5.43
CA VAL A 86 -4.97 5.99 4.28
C VAL A 86 -5.70 7.29 4.61
N ARG A 87 -6.70 7.24 5.50
CA ARG A 87 -7.46 8.43 5.92
C ARG A 87 -6.58 9.53 6.52
N THR A 88 -5.54 9.15 7.28
CA THR A 88 -4.62 10.12 7.88
C THR A 88 -3.70 10.74 6.82
N HIS A 89 -3.27 9.95 5.83
CA HIS A 89 -2.45 10.41 4.72
C HIS A 89 -3.20 11.39 3.82
N LEU A 90 -4.44 11.04 3.45
CA LEU A 90 -5.30 11.86 2.61
C LEU A 90 -5.56 13.23 3.23
N LYS A 91 -5.89 13.29 4.53
CA LYS A 91 -6.06 14.56 5.26
C LYS A 91 -4.85 15.49 5.13
N LEU A 92 -3.64 14.95 5.19
CA LEU A 92 -2.41 15.74 5.05
C LEU A 92 -2.17 16.16 3.59
N LEU A 93 -2.39 15.27 2.63
CA LEU A 93 -2.24 15.58 1.21
C LEU A 93 -3.24 16.65 0.73
N GLU A 94 -4.48 16.59 1.21
CA GLU A 94 -5.53 17.56 0.93
C GLU A 94 -5.25 18.92 1.58
N ALA A 95 -4.83 18.93 2.85
CA ALA A 95 -4.49 20.16 3.57
C ALA A 95 -3.22 20.84 3.01
N HIS A 96 -2.35 20.09 2.33
CA HIS A 96 -1.09 20.59 1.80
C HIS A 96 -0.90 20.20 0.33
N PRO A 97 -1.52 20.92 -0.62
CA PRO A 97 -1.49 20.58 -2.05
C PRO A 97 -0.11 20.49 -2.70
N ARG A 98 0.94 21.06 -2.06
CA ARG A 98 2.33 20.97 -2.52
C ARG A 98 3.03 19.67 -2.12
N LEU A 99 2.45 18.85 -1.24
CA LEU A 99 3.03 17.56 -0.89
C LEU A 99 2.77 16.56 -2.02
N ALA A 100 3.85 15.93 -2.49
CA ALA A 100 3.77 14.85 -3.46
C ALA A 100 3.43 13.50 -2.80
N ALA A 101 3.85 13.31 -1.55
CA ALA A 101 3.65 12.08 -0.80
C ALA A 101 3.59 12.34 0.70
N VAL A 102 2.95 11.43 1.42
CA VAL A 102 2.99 11.33 2.88
C VAL A 102 3.46 9.93 3.24
N ILE A 103 4.33 9.85 4.24
CA ILE A 103 4.94 8.60 4.70
C ILE A 103 4.55 8.42 6.16
N GLY A 104 3.92 7.29 6.47
CA GLY A 104 3.59 6.86 7.81
C GLY A 104 4.64 5.94 8.42
N GLN A 105 4.34 5.49 9.64
CA GLN A 105 5.07 4.39 10.27
C GLN A 105 4.33 3.07 10.02
N ASN A 106 5.06 1.96 10.07
CA ASN A 106 4.52 0.61 10.14
C ASN A 106 4.75 0.01 11.54
N VAL A 107 3.92 -0.97 11.91
CA VAL A 107 4.06 -1.73 13.16
C VAL A 107 4.34 -3.17 12.79
N GLY A 108 5.49 -3.69 13.20
CA GLY A 108 5.82 -5.11 13.00
C GLY A 108 4.95 -5.99 13.90
N VAL A 109 4.36 -7.04 13.34
CA VAL A 109 3.58 -8.05 14.08
C VAL A 109 4.02 -9.47 13.73
N ASP A 110 3.74 -10.44 14.59
CA ASP A 110 3.83 -11.85 14.25
C ASP A 110 2.56 -12.35 13.52
N MET A 111 2.53 -13.63 13.14
CA MET A 111 1.39 -14.23 12.44
C MET A 111 0.09 -14.29 13.26
N SER A 112 0.15 -14.00 14.57
CA SER A 112 -1.01 -13.84 15.45
C SER A 112 -1.43 -12.38 15.64
N LEU A 113 -0.84 -11.46 14.86
CA LEU A 113 -0.99 -10.01 14.95
C LEU A 113 -0.52 -9.41 16.28
N LYS A 114 0.35 -10.12 17.01
CA LYS A 114 0.97 -9.59 18.21
C LYS A 114 2.13 -8.68 17.83
N ASN A 115 2.13 -7.47 18.37
CA ASN A 115 3.21 -6.50 18.14
C ASN A 115 4.58 -7.07 18.58
N VAL A 116 5.57 -7.01 17.68
CA VAL A 116 6.94 -7.49 17.91
C VAL A 116 7.95 -6.36 18.20
N GLY A 117 7.53 -5.09 18.21
CA GLY A 117 8.45 -3.98 18.47
C GLY A 117 7.84 -2.57 18.44
N PRO A 118 8.69 -1.53 18.53
CA PRO A 118 8.26 -0.17 18.27
C PRO A 118 7.91 0.00 16.77
N PRO A 119 7.09 1.02 16.43
CA PRO A 119 6.82 1.36 15.04
C PRO A 119 8.11 1.79 14.31
N HIS A 120 8.17 1.53 13.00
CA HIS A 120 9.29 1.89 12.14
C HIS A 120 8.86 2.89 11.04
N PRO A 121 9.66 3.95 10.77
CA PRO A 121 10.84 4.35 11.53
C PRO A 121 10.49 5.00 12.87
N MET A 122 11.34 4.82 13.89
CA MET A 122 11.13 5.49 15.20
C MET A 122 11.29 7.01 15.13
N SER A 123 12.13 7.49 14.22
CA SER A 123 12.30 8.91 13.93
C SER A 123 11.63 9.24 12.61
N LEU A 124 10.86 10.33 12.57
CA LEU A 124 10.29 10.83 11.32
C LEU A 124 11.41 11.27 10.38
N LEU A 125 11.18 11.09 9.09
CA LEU A 125 12.07 11.60 8.05
C LEU A 125 12.08 13.13 8.11
N ASP A 126 13.26 13.74 8.00
CA ASP A 126 13.36 15.19 7.86
C ASP A 126 13.11 15.56 6.39
N PRO A 127 11.99 16.23 6.06
CA PRO A 127 11.72 16.63 4.68
C PRO A 127 12.74 17.65 4.15
N ALA A 128 13.45 18.38 5.02
CA ALA A 128 14.52 19.29 4.61
C ALA A 128 15.81 18.56 4.21
N ASP A 129 16.00 17.32 4.67
CA ASP A 129 17.15 16.46 4.35
C ASP A 129 16.69 15.05 3.98
N ILE A 130 15.77 14.98 3.00
CA ILE A 130 15.15 13.72 2.60
C ILE A 130 16.16 12.71 2.09
N PHE A 131 17.22 13.16 1.40
CA PHE A 131 18.26 12.27 0.89
C PHE A 131 18.98 11.56 2.04
N ARG A 132 19.45 12.28 3.07
CA ARG A 132 20.09 11.63 4.21
C ARG A 132 19.10 10.78 5.02
N SER A 133 17.85 11.23 5.13
CA SER A 133 16.81 10.47 5.81
C SER A 133 16.58 9.11 5.14
N LEU A 134 16.56 9.08 3.79
CA LEU A 134 16.42 7.84 3.01
C LEU A 134 17.66 6.93 3.06
N LEU A 135 18.85 7.48 3.37
CA LEU A 135 20.04 6.65 3.62
C LEU A 135 19.98 5.93 4.98
N ALA A 136 19.26 6.50 5.95
CA ALA A 136 19.12 5.93 7.28
C ALA A 136 17.91 4.99 7.40
N VAL A 137 16.83 5.32 6.69
CA VAL A 137 15.54 4.63 6.75
C VAL A 137 14.97 4.55 5.35
N VAL A 138 14.65 3.34 4.90
CA VAL A 138 13.84 3.13 3.72
C VAL A 138 12.40 2.89 4.17
N PRO A 139 11.44 3.79 3.85
CA PRO A 139 10.04 3.56 4.17
C PRO A 139 9.56 2.25 3.57
N GLN A 140 8.76 1.51 4.34
CA GLN A 140 8.05 0.38 3.76
C GLN A 140 7.02 0.93 2.76
N ILE A 141 6.94 0.34 1.57
CA ILE A 141 6.21 0.91 0.44
C ILE A 141 4.71 1.13 0.75
N GLY A 142 4.11 0.24 1.53
CA GLY A 142 2.72 0.34 1.97
C GLY A 142 2.47 1.28 3.13
N SER A 143 3.50 1.96 3.63
CA SER A 143 3.36 3.12 4.51
C SER A 143 3.30 4.44 3.75
N VAL A 144 3.33 4.42 2.41
CA VAL A 144 3.41 5.63 1.57
C VAL A 144 2.12 5.81 0.78
N VAL A 145 1.56 7.02 0.83
CA VAL A 145 0.51 7.46 -0.10
C VAL A 145 1.05 8.64 -0.91
N VAL A 146 0.97 8.55 -2.22
CA VAL A 146 1.47 9.54 -3.16
C VAL A 146 0.34 10.11 -4.01
N ARG A 147 0.48 11.34 -4.49
CA ARG A 147 -0.35 11.82 -5.60
C ARG A 147 0.01 11.02 -6.84
N HIS A 148 -0.98 10.49 -7.54
CA HIS A 148 -0.77 9.74 -8.78
C HIS A 148 -0.01 10.59 -9.82
N SER A 149 -0.23 11.90 -9.85
CA SER A 149 0.52 12.82 -10.73
C SER A 149 2.03 12.86 -10.47
N ALA A 150 2.52 12.37 -9.33
CA ALA A 150 3.96 12.26 -9.03
C ALA A 150 4.58 10.94 -9.53
N TRP A 151 3.77 10.02 -10.05
CA TRP A 151 4.19 8.75 -10.62
C TRP A 151 4.44 8.81 -12.14
N ASN A 152 3.78 9.74 -12.83
CA ASN A 152 3.84 9.93 -14.30
C ASN A 152 4.91 10.93 -14.74
#